data_AF-A0A413RLE2-F1
#
_entry.id   AF-A0A413RLE2-F1
#
_cell.length_a   1.000
_cell.length_b   1.000
_cell.length_c   1.000
_cell.angle_alpha   90.00
_cell.angle_beta   90.00
_cell.angle_gamma   90.00
#
_symmetry.space_group_name_H-M   'P 1'
#
loop_
_entity.id
_entity.type
_entity.pdbx_description
1 polymer ?
#
loop_
_entity_poly.entity_id
_entity_poly.type
_entity_poly.pdbx_seq_one_letter_code
_entity_poly.pdbx_strand_id
1 'polypeptide(L)'
;MSTSEDPPDAQRFAELWERYAARIQAYALRHVDRDSAQEVVAETFLVAWRRLALVPGEPLPWLLVVTRNTIANQHRSRRRARVLADEVARLQVVTASAQGVDSVVAERDAMLRALAELSPSDREALLLVAWAQGRADEAGRRDVHCRAVTLTRRLRARSR
;
A
#
# COMPACT_ATOMS: atom_id res chain seq x y z
N MET A 1 -12.25 -34.96 -27.48
CA MET A 1 -13.04 -35.17 -26.25
C MET A 1 -12.07 -35.58 -25.14
N SER A 2 -11.17 -34.66 -24.77
CA SER A 2 -10.08 -34.94 -23.81
C SER A 2 -10.54 -34.55 -22.42
N THR A 3 -10.98 -35.53 -21.63
CA THR A 3 -10.88 -35.47 -20.18
C THR A 3 -9.45 -35.83 -19.81
N SER A 4 -8.56 -34.82 -19.73
CA SER A 4 -7.35 -34.98 -18.93
C SER A 4 -7.81 -35.08 -17.47
N GLU A 5 -7.31 -36.08 -16.74
CA GLU A 5 -7.40 -36.11 -15.28
C GLU A 5 -6.61 -34.89 -14.75
N ASP A 6 -7.29 -33.77 -14.63
CA ASP A 6 -6.72 -32.61 -13.97
C ASP A 6 -6.44 -32.98 -12.51
N PRO A 7 -5.30 -32.55 -11.94
CA PRO A 7 -4.96 -32.88 -10.57
C PRO A 7 -6.09 -32.42 -9.61
N PRO A 8 -6.37 -33.13 -8.50
CA PRO A 8 -7.53 -32.87 -7.64
C PRO A 8 -7.69 -31.40 -7.21
N ASP A 9 -6.57 -30.69 -7.05
CA ASP A 9 -6.55 -29.26 -6.73
C ASP A 9 -7.04 -28.38 -7.88
N ALA A 10 -6.71 -28.70 -9.13
CA ALA A 10 -7.19 -27.97 -10.30
C ALA A 10 -8.71 -28.12 -10.45
N GLN A 11 -9.25 -29.32 -10.26
CA GLN A 11 -10.69 -29.56 -10.27
C GLN A 11 -11.40 -28.79 -9.16
N ARG A 12 -10.89 -28.87 -7.92
CA ARG A 12 -11.44 -28.13 -6.78
C ARG A 12 -11.42 -26.61 -6.99
N PHE A 13 -10.36 -26.09 -7.62
CA PHE A 13 -10.27 -24.67 -7.97
C PHE A 13 -11.25 -24.28 -9.09
N ALA A 14 -11.41 -25.11 -10.12
CA ALA A 14 -12.36 -24.87 -11.19
C ALA A 14 -13.79 -24.75 -10.65
N GLU A 15 -14.20 -25.68 -9.77
CA GLU A 15 -15.51 -25.64 -9.10
C GLU A 15 -15.69 -24.36 -8.25
N LEU A 16 -14.62 -23.94 -7.56
CA LEU A 16 -14.62 -22.70 -6.78
C LEU A 16 -14.81 -21.48 -7.69
N TRP A 17 -14.10 -21.44 -8.82
CA TRP A 17 -14.20 -20.37 -9.81
C TRP A 17 -15.61 -20.30 -10.40
N GLU A 18 -16.11 -21.39 -10.97
CA GLU A 18 -17.42 -21.46 -11.61
C GLU A 18 -18.55 -21.03 -10.66
N ARG A 19 -18.47 -21.45 -9.39
CA ARG A 19 -19.52 -21.16 -8.41
C ARG A 19 -19.51 -19.73 -7.89
N TYR A 20 -18.33 -19.10 -7.76
CA TYR A 20 -18.20 -17.84 -7.03
C TYR A 20 -17.69 -16.65 -7.84
N ALA A 21 -17.08 -16.84 -9.02
CA ALA A 21 -16.48 -15.75 -9.80
C ALA A 21 -17.48 -14.62 -10.09
N ALA A 22 -18.69 -14.94 -10.54
CA ALA A 22 -19.73 -13.94 -10.81
C ALA A 22 -20.16 -13.16 -9.55
N ARG A 23 -20.22 -13.81 -8.38
CA ARG A 23 -20.57 -13.15 -7.10
C ARG A 23 -19.46 -12.22 -6.64
N ILE A 24 -18.21 -12.66 -6.76
CA ILE A 24 -17.04 -11.83 -6.42
C ILE A 24 -16.92 -10.64 -7.37
N GLN A 25 -17.17 -10.84 -8.67
CA GLN A 25 -17.22 -9.76 -9.65
C GLN A 25 -18.32 -8.74 -9.32
N ALA A 26 -19.53 -9.21 -9.02
CA ALA A 26 -20.63 -8.32 -8.62
C ALA A 26 -20.33 -7.55 -7.33
N TYR A 27 -19.64 -8.16 -6.37
CA TYR A 27 -19.16 -7.49 -5.17
C TYR A 27 -18.10 -6.43 -5.50
N ALA A 28 -17.08 -6.78 -6.29
CA ALA A 28 -16.02 -5.85 -6.68
C ALA A 28 -16.56 -4.62 -7.43
N LEU A 29 -17.50 -4.81 -8.36
CA LEU A 29 -18.13 -3.74 -9.13
C LEU A 29 -18.90 -2.72 -8.27
N ARG A 30 -19.23 -3.04 -7.01
CA ARG A 30 -19.84 -2.07 -6.08
C ARG A 30 -18.81 -1.15 -5.43
N HIS A 31 -17.53 -1.45 -5.56
CA HIS A 31 -16.45 -0.78 -4.83
C HIS A 31 -15.40 -0.15 -5.76
N VAL A 32 -15.24 -0.66 -6.98
CA VAL A 32 -14.25 -0.19 -7.95
C VAL A 32 -14.84 -0.13 -9.37
N ASP A 33 -14.14 0.56 -10.28
CA ASP A 33 -14.47 0.58 -11.71
C ASP A 33 -14.36 -0.80 -12.38
N ARG A 34 -14.90 -0.93 -13.59
CA ARG A 34 -15.00 -2.20 -14.31
C ARG A 34 -13.65 -2.87 -14.54
N ASP A 35 -12.64 -2.11 -14.94
CA ASP A 35 -11.31 -2.63 -15.28
C ASP A 35 -10.63 -3.13 -14.00
N SER A 36 -10.68 -2.33 -12.94
CA SER A 36 -10.19 -2.71 -11.62
C SER A 36 -10.92 -3.93 -11.05
N ALA A 37 -12.22 -4.08 -11.30
CA ALA A 37 -12.99 -5.22 -10.82
C ALA A 37 -12.50 -6.54 -11.42
N GLN A 38 -12.11 -6.55 -12.70
CA GLN A 38 -11.53 -7.73 -13.34
C GLN A 38 -10.19 -8.11 -12.71
N GLU A 39 -9.32 -7.12 -12.46
CA GLU A 39 -8.05 -7.34 -11.76
C GLU A 39 -8.26 -7.89 -10.34
N VAL A 40 -9.22 -7.32 -9.59
CA VAL A 40 -9.56 -7.75 -8.24
C VAL A 40 -10.05 -9.20 -8.22
N VAL A 41 -10.89 -9.59 -9.16
CA VAL A 41 -11.38 -10.98 -9.28
C VAL A 41 -10.21 -11.91 -9.54
N ALA A 42 -9.38 -11.60 -10.55
CA ALA A 42 -8.22 -12.42 -10.88
C ALA A 42 -7.28 -12.60 -9.68
N GLU A 43 -6.95 -11.53 -8.97
CA GLU A 43 -6.05 -11.59 -7.83
C GLU A 43 -6.67 -12.30 -6.62
N THR A 44 -7.99 -12.16 -6.41
CA THR A 44 -8.72 -12.91 -5.36
C THR A 44 -8.60 -14.42 -5.59
N PHE A 45 -8.84 -14.88 -6.82
CA PHE A 45 -8.75 -16.30 -7.15
C PHE A 45 -7.30 -16.78 -7.24
N LEU A 46 -6.34 -15.94 -7.60
CA LEU A 46 -4.91 -16.26 -7.46
C LEU A 46 -4.54 -16.54 -6.00
N VAL A 47 -5.06 -15.74 -5.05
CA VAL A 47 -4.87 -15.97 -3.61
C VAL A 47 -5.56 -17.27 -3.18
N ALA A 48 -6.77 -17.54 -3.68
CA ALA A 48 -7.48 -18.79 -3.44
C ALA A 48 -6.69 -20.01 -3.93
N TRP A 49 -6.11 -19.94 -5.13
CA TRP A 49 -5.25 -20.99 -5.69
C TRP A 49 -4.03 -21.26 -4.81
N ARG A 50 -3.28 -20.22 -4.44
CA ARG A 50 -2.09 -20.34 -3.58
C ARG A 50 -2.39 -20.87 -2.17
N ARG A 51 -3.65 -20.76 -1.73
CA ARG A 51 -4.10 -21.13 -0.40
C ARG A 51 -5.25 -22.13 -0.45
N LEU A 52 -5.32 -22.96 -1.49
CA LEU A 52 -6.48 -23.83 -1.75
C LEU A 52 -6.77 -24.77 -0.57
N ALA A 53 -5.72 -25.29 0.07
CA ALA A 53 -5.82 -26.11 1.28
C ALA A 53 -6.48 -25.40 2.48
N LEU A 54 -6.41 -24.06 2.54
CA LEU A 54 -6.96 -23.24 3.62
C LEU A 54 -8.37 -22.70 3.30
N VAL A 55 -8.89 -22.96 2.10
CA VAL A 55 -10.25 -22.54 1.73
C VAL A 55 -11.25 -23.39 2.54
N PRO A 56 -12.10 -22.75 3.38
CA PRO A 56 -13.06 -23.48 4.20
C PRO A 56 -14.15 -24.14 3.35
N GLY A 57 -14.89 -25.08 3.95
CA GLY A 57 -16.02 -25.76 3.30
C GLY A 57 -17.14 -24.82 2.85
N GLU A 58 -17.27 -23.65 3.50
CA GLU A 58 -18.08 -22.52 3.04
C GLU A 58 -17.18 -21.39 2.53
N PRO A 59 -16.87 -21.33 1.22
CA PRO A 59 -15.82 -20.45 0.71
C PRO A 59 -16.21 -18.97 0.61
N LEU A 60 -17.51 -18.66 0.48
CA LEU A 60 -17.97 -17.32 0.11
C LEU A 60 -17.55 -16.23 1.12
N PRO A 61 -17.74 -16.38 2.45
CA PRO A 61 -17.29 -15.38 3.41
C PRO A 61 -15.78 -15.13 3.35
N TRP A 62 -14.99 -16.19 3.19
CA TRP A 62 -13.54 -16.11 3.06
C TRP A 62 -13.13 -15.37 1.78
N LEU A 63 -13.73 -15.71 0.64
CA LEU A 63 -13.48 -15.05 -0.64
C LEU A 63 -13.84 -13.55 -0.60
N LEU A 64 -14.93 -13.18 0.07
CA LEU A 64 -15.31 -11.77 0.24
C LEU A 64 -14.28 -11.00 1.08
N VAL A 65 -13.74 -11.62 2.14
CA VAL A 65 -12.65 -11.01 2.93
C VAL A 65 -11.39 -10.82 2.10
N VAL A 66 -11.00 -11.83 1.31
CA VAL A 66 -9.86 -11.72 0.38
C VAL A 66 -10.10 -10.60 -0.62
N THR A 67 -11.28 -10.56 -1.26
CA THR A 67 -11.66 -9.54 -2.24
C THR A 67 -11.56 -8.13 -1.65
N ARG A 68 -12.13 -7.92 -0.45
CA ARG A 68 -12.04 -6.65 0.27
C ARG A 68 -10.59 -6.23 0.53
N ASN A 69 -9.73 -7.18 0.92
CA ASN A 69 -8.32 -6.90 1.18
C ASN A 69 -7.55 -6.55 -0.11
N THR A 70 -7.86 -7.21 -1.22
CA THR A 70 -7.33 -6.92 -2.56
C THR A 70 -7.70 -5.50 -3.00
N ILE A 71 -8.98 -5.12 -2.89
CA ILE A 71 -9.45 -3.75 -3.19
C ILE A 71 -8.70 -2.73 -2.31
N ALA A 72 -8.61 -2.99 -1.01
CA ALA A 72 -7.91 -2.09 -0.09
C ALA A 72 -6.40 -1.96 -0.44
N ASN A 73 -5.75 -3.05 -0.88
CA ASN A 73 -4.38 -3.04 -1.36
C ASN A 73 -4.22 -2.19 -2.63
N GLN A 74 -5.12 -2.35 -3.62
CA GLN A 74 -5.09 -1.57 -4.85
C GLN A 74 -5.25 -0.07 -4.57
N HIS A 75 -6.22 0.33 -3.73
CA HIS A 75 -6.37 1.74 -3.34
C HIS A 75 -5.12 2.29 -2.65
N ARG A 76 -4.50 1.52 -1.74
CA ARG A 76 -3.24 1.91 -1.09
C ARG A 76 -2.11 2.08 -2.11
N SER A 77 -2.01 1.18 -3.08
CA SER A 77 -0.98 1.25 -4.12
C SER A 77 -1.16 2.48 -5.00
N ARG A 78 -2.40 2.72 -5.49
CA ARG A 78 -2.74 3.89 -6.31
C ARG A 78 -2.49 5.20 -5.57
N ARG A 79 -2.83 5.26 -4.27
CA ARG A 79 -2.55 6.44 -3.44
C ARG A 79 -1.05 6.70 -3.31
N ARG A 80 -0.22 5.67 -3.09
CA ARG A 80 1.24 5.82 -3.05
C ARG A 80 1.81 6.28 -4.40
N ALA A 81 1.31 5.73 -5.50
CA ALA A 81 1.72 6.12 -6.84
C ALA A 81 1.37 7.59 -7.12
N ARG A 82 0.17 8.06 -6.71
CA ARG A 82 -0.21 9.47 -6.83
C ARG A 82 0.68 10.39 -6.00
N VAL A 83 0.95 10.04 -4.74
CA VAL A 83 1.87 10.83 -3.89
C VAL A 83 3.26 10.94 -4.52
N LEU A 84 3.77 9.85 -5.10
CA LEU A 84 5.05 9.86 -5.81
C LEU A 84 4.98 10.73 -7.08
N ALA A 85 3.91 10.62 -7.86
CA ALA A 85 3.71 11.44 -9.06
C ALA A 85 3.63 12.93 -8.72
N ASP A 86 2.90 13.30 -7.65
CA ASP A 86 2.80 14.68 -7.16
C ASP A 86 4.17 15.20 -6.72
N GLU A 87 4.99 14.37 -6.06
CA GLU A 87 6.34 14.74 -5.66
C GLU A 87 7.26 14.92 -6.87
N VAL A 88 7.20 14.03 -7.86
CA VAL A 88 7.94 14.17 -9.11
C VAL A 88 7.52 15.44 -9.86
N ALA A 89 6.22 15.74 -9.92
CA ALA A 89 5.71 16.95 -10.55
C ALA A 89 6.19 18.21 -9.82
N ARG A 90 6.19 18.22 -8.47
CA ARG A 90 6.77 19.30 -7.67
C ARG A 90 8.25 19.50 -7.98
N LEU A 91 9.03 18.42 -8.00
CA LEU A 91 10.45 18.48 -8.35
C LEU A 91 10.66 19.02 -9.76
N GLN A 92 9.83 18.61 -10.73
CA GLN A 92 9.89 19.12 -12.10
C GLN A 92 9.61 20.62 -12.19
N VAL A 93 8.62 21.14 -11.45
CA VAL A 93 8.33 22.58 -11.38
C VAL A 93 9.48 23.36 -10.73
N VAL A 94 10.09 22.82 -9.66
CA VAL A 94 11.29 23.41 -9.04
C VAL A 94 12.45 23.44 -10.03
N THR A 95 12.69 22.35 -10.77
CA THR A 95 13.74 22.31 -11.79
C THR A 95 13.46 23.18 -13.02
N ALA A 96 12.20 23.36 -13.41
CA ALA A 96 11.83 24.25 -14.52
C ALA A 96 11.90 25.73 -14.13
N SER A 97 11.65 26.04 -12.84
CA SER A 97 11.85 27.37 -12.26
C SER A 97 13.32 27.66 -11.97
N ALA A 98 14.17 26.63 -11.99
CA ALA A 98 15.62 26.72 -11.80
C ALA A 98 16.36 27.15 -13.08
N GLN A 99 16.00 28.31 -13.64
CA GLN A 99 16.99 29.20 -14.30
C GLN A 99 17.99 29.80 -13.27
N GLY A 100 18.12 29.20 -12.09
CA GLY A 100 19.08 29.50 -11.02
C GLY A 100 19.52 28.21 -10.30
N VAL A 101 20.06 27.25 -11.07
CA VAL A 101 20.42 25.87 -10.66
C VAL A 101 21.33 25.79 -9.43
N ASP A 102 22.10 26.84 -9.11
CA ASP A 102 23.06 26.81 -7.99
C ASP A 102 22.40 26.81 -6.60
N SER A 103 21.21 27.43 -6.43
CA SER A 103 20.59 27.55 -5.10
C SER A 103 19.90 26.27 -4.64
N VAL A 104 19.21 25.55 -5.54
CA VAL A 104 18.45 24.33 -5.20
C VAL A 104 19.39 23.17 -4.90
N VAL A 105 20.51 23.06 -5.61
CA VAL A 105 21.55 22.06 -5.32
C VAL A 105 22.22 22.37 -3.98
N ALA A 106 22.56 23.64 -3.73
CA ALA A 106 23.13 24.07 -2.45
C ALA A 106 22.17 23.86 -1.27
N GLU A 107 20.87 24.10 -1.44
CA GLU A 107 19.84 23.90 -0.42
C GLU A 107 19.59 22.42 -0.14
N ARG A 108 19.56 21.57 -1.18
CA ARG A 108 19.52 20.10 -1.04
C ARG A 108 20.74 19.59 -0.28
N ASP A 109 21.93 20.06 -0.63
CA ASP A 109 23.18 19.64 0.03
C ASP A 109 23.26 20.17 1.46
N ALA A 110 22.76 21.38 1.73
CA ALA A 110 22.63 21.91 3.09
C ALA A 110 21.64 21.08 3.94
N MET A 111 20.49 20.71 3.37
CA MET A 111 19.50 19.85 4.02
C MET A 111 20.06 18.46 4.32
N LEU A 112 20.74 17.83 3.36
CA LEU A 112 21.35 16.51 3.55
C LEU A 112 22.47 16.55 4.59
N ARG A 113 23.27 17.63 4.64
CA ARG A 113 24.27 17.86 5.69
C ARG A 113 23.62 18.05 7.07
N ALA A 114 22.59 18.88 7.16
CA ALA A 114 21.85 19.08 8.41
C ALA A 114 21.22 17.77 8.92
N LEU A 115 20.67 16.93 8.04
CA LEU A 115 20.17 15.60 8.39
C LEU A 115 21.29 14.65 8.83
N ALA A 116 22.50 14.80 8.28
CA ALA A 116 23.67 14.02 8.66
C ALA A 116 24.24 14.42 10.03
N GLU A 117 24.06 15.68 10.44
CA GLU A 117 24.43 16.22 11.75
C GLU A 117 23.48 15.80 12.88
N LEU A 118 22.26 15.35 12.53
CA LEU A 118 21.33 14.81 13.52
C LEU A 118 21.83 13.49 14.10
N SER A 119 21.58 13.31 15.40
CA SER A 119 21.80 12.02 16.05
C SER A 119 21.02 10.91 15.32
N PRO A 120 21.51 9.66 15.31
CA PRO A 120 20.80 8.54 14.70
C PRO A 120 19.35 8.43 15.19
N SER A 121 19.13 8.75 16.46
CA SER A 121 17.84 8.74 17.13
C SER A 121 16.88 9.84 16.63
N ASP A 122 17.37 11.05 16.40
CA ASP A 122 16.54 12.16 15.88
C ASP A 122 16.21 11.95 14.40
N ARG A 123 17.15 11.37 13.65
CA ARG A 123 16.97 11.02 12.24
C ARG A 123 15.92 9.94 12.07
N GLU A 124 15.96 8.90 12.89
CA GLU A 124 14.95 7.84 12.91
C GLU A 124 13.56 8.39 13.30
N ALA A 125 13.49 9.29 14.29
CA ALA A 125 12.23 9.94 14.67
C ALA A 125 11.64 10.77 13.51
N LEU A 126 12.46 11.53 12.77
CA LEU A 126 12.01 12.28 11.60
C LEU A 126 11.53 11.37 10.47
N LEU A 127 12.24 10.28 10.19
CA LEU A 127 11.84 9.30 9.18
C LEU A 127 10.51 8.61 9.56
N LEU A 128 10.31 8.28 10.83
CA LEU A 128 9.07 7.69 11.32
C LEU A 128 7.88 8.67 11.20
N VAL A 129 8.10 9.96 11.45
CA VAL A 129 7.08 11.01 11.24
C VAL A 129 6.74 11.15 9.76
N ALA A 130 7.75 11.27 8.89
CA ALA A 130 7.55 11.39 7.44
C ALA A 130 6.80 10.18 6.87
N TRP A 131 7.17 8.97 7.31
CA TRP A 131 6.54 7.73 6.88
C TRP A 131 5.07 7.64 7.32
N ALA A 132 4.74 8.16 8.49
CA ALA A 132 3.39 8.09 9.04
C ALA A 132 2.47 9.22 8.53
N GLN A 133 3.00 10.40 8.20
CA GLN A 133 2.27 11.45 7.47
C GLN A 133 1.85 10.99 6.07
N GLY A 134 2.61 10.07 5.46
CA GLY A 134 2.25 9.41 4.20
C GLY A 134 1.11 8.38 4.29
N ARG A 135 0.61 8.03 5.49
CA ARG A 135 -0.37 6.93 5.67
C ARG A 135 -1.67 7.28 6.39
N ALA A 136 -1.85 8.50 6.90
CA ALA A 136 -2.94 8.80 7.82
C ALA A 136 -4.02 9.74 7.25
N ASP A 137 -5.27 9.44 7.56
CA ASP A 137 -6.40 10.38 7.61
C ASP A 137 -6.31 11.26 8.89
N GLU A 138 -7.16 12.28 9.02
CA GLU A 138 -7.08 13.31 10.08
C GLU A 138 -6.95 12.71 11.51
N ALA A 139 -7.65 11.62 11.79
CA ALA A 139 -7.61 10.90 13.06
C ALA A 139 -6.29 10.12 13.24
N GLY A 140 -5.82 9.42 12.21
CA GLY A 140 -4.52 8.76 12.22
C GLY A 140 -3.35 9.75 12.34
N ARG A 141 -3.47 10.98 11.82
CA ARG A 141 -2.43 12.02 11.91
C ARG A 141 -2.21 12.44 13.35
N ARG A 142 -3.28 12.54 14.15
CA ARG A 142 -3.21 12.86 15.58
C ARG A 142 -2.55 11.73 16.40
N ASP A 143 -2.96 10.47 16.20
CA ASP A 143 -2.37 9.33 16.93
C ASP A 143 -0.87 9.17 16.62
N VAL A 144 -0.52 9.30 15.34
CA VAL A 144 0.88 9.29 14.88
C VAL A 144 1.68 10.44 15.50
N HIS A 145 1.14 11.65 15.53
CA HIS A 145 1.79 12.81 16.12
C HIS A 145 2.05 12.60 17.62
N CYS A 146 1.07 12.06 18.36
CA CYS A 146 1.22 11.72 19.77
C CYS A 146 2.31 10.66 20.00
N ARG A 147 2.38 9.63 19.14
CA ARG A 147 3.40 8.57 19.24
C ARG A 147 4.80 9.06 18.88
N ALA A 148 4.92 9.92 17.88
CA ALA A 148 6.19 10.57 17.52
C ALA A 148 6.70 11.52 18.61
N VAL A 149 5.84 12.40 19.14
CA VAL A 149 6.19 13.30 20.26
C VAL A 149 6.60 12.52 21.50
N THR A 150 5.94 11.40 21.77
CA THR A 150 6.29 10.50 22.88
C THR A 150 7.64 9.82 22.66
N LEU A 151 7.94 9.37 21.42
CA LEU A 151 9.24 8.83 21.04
C LEU A 151 10.34 9.89 21.20
N THR A 152 10.16 11.09 20.66
CA THR A 152 11.14 12.19 20.81
C THR A 152 11.38 12.56 22.28
N ARG A 153 10.33 12.57 23.12
CA ARG A 153 10.47 12.78 24.58
C ARG A 153 11.28 11.66 25.25
N ARG A 154 11.02 10.40 24.93
CA ARG A 154 11.75 9.25 25.48
C ARG A 154 13.21 9.23 25.05
N LEU A 155 13.50 9.62 23.81
CA LEU A 155 14.86 9.66 23.29
C LEU A 155 15.68 10.80 23.93
N ARG A 156 15.09 11.99 24.10
CA ARG A 156 15.72 13.10 24.85
C ARG A 156 15.93 12.81 26.33
N ALA A 157 15.10 11.96 26.93
CA ALA A 157 15.26 11.53 28.33
C ALA A 157 16.38 10.48 28.51
N ARG A 158 16.83 9.81 27.44
CA ARG A 158 17.94 8.83 27.46
C ARG A 158 19.30 9.44 27.11
N SER A 159 19.32 10.69 26.63
CA SER A 159 20.52 11.44 26.26
C SER A 159 20.96 12.45 27.33
N ARG A 160 20.51 12.28 28.58
CA ARG A 160 20.97 12.98 29.79
C ARG A 160 21.42 11.94 30.80
#